data_AF-A0A6G1QM14-F1
#
_entry.id   AF-A0A6G1QM14-F1
#
_cell.length_a   1.000
_cell.length_b   1.000
_cell.length_c   1.000
_cell.angle_alpha   90.00
_cell.angle_beta   90.00
_cell.angle_gamma   90.00
#
_symmetry.space_group_name_H-M   'P 1'
#
loop_
_entity.id
_entity.type
_entity.pdbx_description
1 polymer ?
#
loop_
_entity_poly.entity_id
_entity_poly.type
_entity_poly.pdbx_seq_one_letter_code
_entity_poly.pdbx_strand_id
1 'polypeptide(L)'
;MVRSKMWLYKLLDPNASQNRAHLVYSLFIAIFHPPTSFTGMMCGGLSEVKCADKKTQNICDHMKPHVEQKAGTTFDVFTAKSYRTQLVAGENYFIKVHVGGDEHIHIRVYEKLPCYGGSIELTDIRKHKSHHDPIEYF
;
A
#
# COMPACT_ATOMS: atom_id res chain seq x y z
N MET A 1 57.10 -22.24 31.78
CA MET A 1 56.80 -20.79 31.95
C MET A 1 55.30 -20.65 32.19
N VAL A 2 54.83 -21.02 33.39
CA VAL A 2 54.40 -20.16 34.53
C VAL A 2 52.93 -19.70 34.42
N ARG A 3 52.09 -20.38 35.25
CA ARG A 3 50.96 -19.89 36.09
C ARG A 3 49.81 -19.12 35.38
N SER A 4 48.55 -19.50 35.53
CA SER A 4 47.84 -19.48 36.83
C SER A 4 46.62 -20.40 36.88
N LYS A 5 46.58 -21.19 37.95
CA LYS A 5 45.40 -21.89 38.47
C LYS A 5 44.51 -20.90 39.23
N MET A 6 43.24 -20.87 38.87
CA MET A 6 42.11 -21.21 39.75
C MET A 6 42.28 -20.89 41.25
N TRP A 7 41.89 -19.66 41.59
CA TRP A 7 41.25 -19.21 42.84
C TRP A 7 40.28 -18.14 42.33
N LEU A 8 38.99 -18.04 42.64
CA LEU A 8 38.30 -18.28 43.90
C LEU A 8 36.78 -18.20 43.58
N TYR A 9 36.03 -19.29 43.80
CA TYR A 9 34.56 -19.24 43.84
C TYR A 9 34.13 -18.67 45.20
N LYS A 10 33.29 -17.62 45.17
CA LYS A 10 32.42 -17.06 46.23
C LYS A 10 31.87 -15.74 45.63
N LEU A 11 30.60 -15.54 45.34
CA LEU A 11 29.45 -15.66 46.23
C LEU A 11 28.15 -15.83 45.41
N LEU A 12 27.32 -16.75 45.87
CA LEU A 12 25.90 -16.86 45.58
C LEU A 12 25.17 -15.79 46.41
N ASP A 13 24.37 -14.94 45.78
CA ASP A 13 23.36 -14.11 46.46
C ASP A 13 21.97 -14.48 45.91
N PRO A 14 21.13 -15.18 46.69
CA PRO A 14 19.78 -15.58 46.29
C PRO A 14 18.72 -14.77 47.05
N ASN A 15 18.71 -13.43 47.02
CA ASN A 15 17.54 -12.65 47.47
C ASN A 15 17.56 -11.14 47.12
N ALA A 16 17.72 -10.77 45.85
CA ALA A 16 17.43 -9.39 45.42
C ALA A 16 16.01 -9.31 44.85
N SER A 17 15.05 -9.14 45.75
CA SER A 17 13.67 -8.76 45.46
C SER A 17 13.59 -7.34 44.85
N GLN A 18 12.65 -7.19 43.91
CA GLN A 18 12.06 -5.96 43.35
C GLN A 18 12.64 -5.33 42.07
N ASN A 19 11.78 -5.40 41.03
CA ASN A 19 11.57 -4.44 39.94
C ASN A 19 12.52 -4.54 38.72
N ARG A 20 12.09 -5.31 37.69
CA ARG A 20 11.36 -4.78 36.52
C ARG A 20 11.17 -5.90 35.49
N ALA A 21 9.91 -6.22 35.27
CA ALA A 21 9.46 -7.22 34.33
C ALA A 21 9.59 -6.76 32.86
N HIS A 22 9.61 -7.76 31.96
CA HIS A 22 9.41 -7.72 30.51
C HIS A 22 10.59 -7.34 29.61
N LEU A 23 11.51 -8.28 29.39
CA LEU A 23 12.24 -8.39 28.12
C LEU A 23 12.57 -9.85 27.81
N VAL A 24 11.56 -10.67 27.47
CA VAL A 24 11.77 -11.93 26.73
C VAL A 24 10.44 -12.41 26.11
N TYR A 25 10.20 -12.04 24.86
CA TYR A 25 9.42 -12.80 23.87
C TYR A 25 10.10 -12.48 22.53
N SER A 26 11.05 -13.29 22.07
CA SER A 26 10.81 -14.47 21.23
C SER A 26 9.83 -14.17 20.10
N LEU A 27 10.31 -13.98 18.87
CA LEU A 27 10.43 -15.08 17.91
C LEU A 27 10.67 -14.49 16.51
N PHE A 28 11.66 -15.05 15.83
CA PHE A 28 11.94 -14.87 14.41
C PHE A 28 10.66 -15.01 13.57
N ILE A 29 10.29 -13.95 12.85
CA ILE A 29 9.51 -14.06 11.62
C ILE A 29 10.25 -13.24 10.56
N ALA A 30 11.31 -13.83 10.04
CA ALA A 30 11.86 -13.47 8.74
C ALA A 30 10.95 -14.07 7.66
N ILE A 31 9.80 -13.44 7.40
CA ILE A 31 9.02 -13.74 6.18
C ILE A 31 9.66 -12.95 5.06
N PHE A 32 10.48 -13.66 4.28
CA PHE A 32 10.40 -13.68 2.82
C PHE A 32 9.74 -12.43 2.21
N HIS A 33 10.50 -11.33 2.09
CA HIS A 33 10.26 -10.44 0.96
C HIS A 33 10.68 -11.24 -0.28
N PRO A 34 9.79 -11.54 -1.24
CA PRO A 34 10.25 -12.07 -2.52
C PRO A 34 11.23 -11.05 -3.14
N PRO A 35 12.27 -11.51 -3.84
CA PRO A 35 13.11 -10.59 -4.60
C PRO A 35 12.19 -9.84 -5.56
N THR A 36 12.11 -8.52 -5.39
CA THR A 36 11.47 -7.64 -6.37
C THR A 36 12.21 -7.88 -7.67
N SER A 37 11.59 -8.67 -8.54
CA SER A 37 12.04 -8.86 -9.90
C SER A 37 11.94 -7.48 -10.51
N PHE A 38 13.07 -6.83 -10.76
CA PHE A 38 13.11 -5.54 -11.45
C PHE A 38 12.79 -5.82 -12.94
N THR A 39 11.53 -6.21 -13.21
CA THR A 39 11.00 -6.31 -14.56
C THR A 39 10.86 -4.88 -15.05
N GLY A 40 11.73 -4.48 -15.99
CA GLY A 40 11.63 -3.17 -16.62
C GLY A 40 10.18 -2.91 -17.03
N MET A 41 9.62 -1.77 -16.64
CA MET A 41 8.25 -1.40 -16.98
C MET A 41 8.13 -1.38 -18.51
N MET A 42 7.56 -2.44 -19.08
CA MET A 42 7.19 -2.45 -20.50
C MET A 42 6.03 -1.47 -20.67
N CYS A 43 6.14 -0.57 -21.65
CA CYS A 43 5.02 0.31 -22.02
C CYS A 43 3.77 -0.54 -22.30
N GLY A 44 2.63 -0.16 -21.71
CA GLY A 44 1.35 -0.86 -21.84
C GLY A 44 1.04 -1.92 -20.79
N GLY A 45 1.99 -2.34 -19.94
CA GLY A 45 1.72 -3.26 -18.82
C GLY A 45 1.14 -2.55 -17.58
N LEU A 46 0.29 -3.24 -16.81
CA LEU A 46 -0.09 -2.78 -15.47
C LEU A 46 1.06 -3.04 -14.49
N SER A 47 1.43 -2.01 -13.72
CA SER A 47 2.40 -2.12 -12.63
C SER A 47 1.87 -2.99 -11.47
N GLU A 48 2.71 -3.27 -10.48
CA GLU A 48 2.27 -3.95 -9.26
C GLU A 48 1.22 -3.12 -8.49
N VAL A 49 0.42 -3.80 -7.66
CA VAL A 49 -0.55 -3.12 -6.79
C VAL A 49 0.20 -2.34 -5.70
N LYS A 50 -0.13 -1.06 -5.56
CA LYS A 50 0.42 -0.15 -4.55
C LYS A 50 -0.68 0.32 -3.62
N CYS A 51 -0.36 0.57 -2.35
CA CYS A 51 -1.27 1.25 -1.43
C CYS A 51 -1.49 2.70 -1.89
N ALA A 52 -2.72 3.20 -1.76
CA ALA A 52 -3.02 4.58 -2.12
C ALA A 52 -2.24 5.56 -1.25
N ASP A 53 -1.64 6.55 -1.91
CA ASP A 53 -0.91 7.65 -1.29
C ASP A 53 -1.70 8.97 -1.38
N LYS A 54 -1.11 10.05 -0.88
CA LYS A 54 -1.73 11.38 -0.92
C LYS A 54 -2.02 11.86 -2.34
N LYS A 55 -1.16 11.53 -3.32
CA LYS A 55 -1.38 11.89 -4.74
C LYS A 55 -2.63 11.18 -5.27
N THR A 56 -2.72 9.87 -5.03
CA THR A 56 -3.83 9.03 -5.47
C THR A 56 -5.15 9.46 -4.86
N GLN A 57 -5.16 9.78 -3.56
CA GLN A 57 -6.35 10.33 -2.90
C GLN A 57 -6.75 11.67 -3.51
N ASN A 58 -5.80 12.59 -3.76
CA ASN A 58 -6.10 13.88 -4.39
C ASN A 58 -6.66 13.74 -5.81
N ILE A 59 -6.17 12.76 -6.59
CA ILE A 59 -6.78 12.40 -7.88
C ILE A 59 -8.22 11.96 -7.69
N CYS A 60 -8.50 11.11 -6.70
CA CYS A 60 -9.86 10.67 -6.38
C CYS A 60 -10.75 11.85 -5.98
N ASP A 61 -10.28 12.74 -5.12
CA ASP A 61 -11.05 13.90 -4.65
C ASP A 61 -11.41 14.84 -5.81
N HIS A 62 -10.47 15.10 -6.72
CA HIS A 62 -10.72 15.88 -7.93
C HIS A 62 -11.69 15.18 -8.89
N MET A 63 -11.62 13.85 -9.01
CA MET A 63 -12.46 13.09 -9.94
C MET A 63 -13.82 12.69 -9.35
N LYS A 64 -14.03 12.81 -8.03
CA LYS A 64 -15.28 12.47 -7.34
C LYS A 64 -16.54 13.02 -8.04
N PRO A 65 -16.65 14.32 -8.40
CA PRO A 65 -17.85 14.82 -9.08
C PRO A 65 -18.10 14.14 -10.43
N HIS A 66 -17.04 13.86 -11.20
CA HIS A 66 -17.16 13.14 -12.48
C HIS A 66 -17.54 11.67 -12.28
N VAL A 67 -17.03 11.06 -11.20
CA VAL A 67 -17.34 9.68 -10.81
C VAL A 67 -18.81 9.57 -10.43
N GLU A 68 -19.32 10.47 -9.59
CA GLU A 68 -20.72 10.50 -9.17
C GLU A 68 -21.66 10.74 -10.36
N GLN A 69 -21.31 11.69 -11.23
CA GLN A 69 -22.05 11.98 -12.46
C GLN A 69 -22.16 10.75 -13.37
N LYS A 70 -21.04 10.04 -13.60
CA LYS A 70 -21.03 8.84 -14.47
C LYS A 70 -21.62 7.61 -13.76
N ALA A 71 -21.51 7.51 -12.44
CA ALA A 71 -22.09 6.42 -11.65
C ALA A 71 -23.62 6.55 -11.51
N GLY A 72 -24.15 7.78 -11.58
CA GLY A 72 -25.56 8.10 -11.36
C GLY A 72 -25.95 8.09 -9.88
N THR A 73 -24.98 8.23 -8.97
CA THR A 73 -25.19 8.19 -7.51
C THR A 73 -24.11 8.99 -6.80
N THR A 74 -24.41 9.47 -5.59
CA THR A 74 -23.47 10.20 -4.74
C THR A 74 -22.82 9.28 -3.73
N PHE A 75 -21.57 9.56 -3.35
CA PHE A 75 -20.82 8.74 -2.40
C PHE A 75 -20.45 9.56 -1.16
N ASP A 76 -20.97 9.18 0.01
CA ASP A 76 -20.62 9.85 1.27
C ASP A 76 -19.17 9.60 1.66
N VAL A 77 -18.70 8.37 1.43
CA VAL A 77 -17.31 7.95 1.61
C VAL A 77 -16.65 7.86 0.25
N PHE A 78 -15.42 8.35 0.11
CA PHE A 78 -14.67 8.27 -1.15
C PHE A 78 -13.17 8.18 -0.88
N THR A 79 -12.72 7.01 -0.41
CA THR A 79 -11.34 6.83 0.04
C THR A 79 -10.58 5.87 -0.86
N ALA A 80 -9.51 6.33 -1.48
CA ALA A 80 -8.59 5.49 -2.23
C ALA A 80 -7.92 4.47 -1.30
N LYS A 81 -7.90 3.20 -1.71
CA LYS A 81 -7.30 2.11 -0.92
C LYS A 81 -6.02 1.60 -1.56
N SER A 82 -6.08 1.30 -2.85
CA SER A 82 -4.93 0.82 -3.62
C SER A 82 -5.06 1.23 -5.08
N TYR A 83 -3.94 1.20 -5.81
CA TYR A 83 -3.92 1.52 -7.21
C TYR A 83 -2.88 0.70 -7.98
N ARG A 84 -3.05 0.69 -9.30
CA ARG A 84 -2.05 0.25 -10.28
C ARG A 84 -1.91 1.34 -11.32
N THR A 85 -0.77 1.39 -11.99
CA THR A 85 -0.53 2.32 -13.09
C THR A 85 -0.17 1.60 -14.37
N GLN A 86 -0.41 2.25 -15.50
CA GLN A 86 0.01 1.77 -16.82
C GLN A 86 0.60 2.94 -17.59
N LEU A 87 1.87 2.78 -18.00
CA LEU A 87 2.57 3.76 -18.84
C LEU A 87 2.10 3.65 -20.28
N VAL A 88 1.65 4.77 -20.85
CA VAL A 88 1.21 4.96 -22.24
C VAL A 88 1.81 6.28 -22.77
N ALA A 89 1.16 6.97 -23.71
CA ALA A 89 1.48 8.36 -24.06
C ALA A 89 1.03 9.37 -22.97
N GLY A 90 1.28 9.01 -21.71
CA GLY A 90 0.68 9.52 -20.48
C GLY A 90 0.67 8.39 -19.44
N GLU A 91 -0.12 8.53 -18.39
CA GLU A 91 -0.22 7.48 -17.36
C GLU A 91 -1.69 7.19 -17.03
N ASN A 92 -2.09 5.93 -17.12
CA ASN A 92 -3.39 5.50 -16.59
C ASN A 92 -3.23 5.08 -15.13
N TYR A 93 -4.10 5.59 -14.27
CA TYR A 93 -4.27 5.20 -12.88
C TYR A 93 -5.53 4.36 -12.75
N PHE A 94 -5.37 3.12 -12.29
CA PHE A 94 -6.46 2.22 -11.94
C PHE A 94 -6.56 2.20 -10.42
N ILE A 95 -7.58 2.86 -9.86
CA ILE A 95 -7.67 3.11 -8.42
C ILE A 95 -8.88 2.39 -7.85
N LYS A 96 -8.65 1.60 -6.80
CA LYS A 96 -9.71 1.05 -5.95
C LYS A 96 -10.11 2.09 -4.92
N VAL A 97 -11.38 2.48 -4.94
CA VAL A 97 -11.96 3.47 -4.04
C VAL A 97 -13.03 2.79 -3.19
N HIS A 98 -12.94 2.97 -1.89
CA HIS A 98 -13.97 2.58 -0.94
C HIS A 98 -15.07 3.64 -0.89
N VAL A 99 -16.31 3.20 -1.03
CA VAL A 99 -17.48 4.09 -1.14
C VAL A 99 -18.49 3.97 -0.01
N GLY A 100 -18.15 3.21 1.05
CA GLY A 100 -18.99 2.99 2.23
C GLY A 100 -19.33 1.51 2.44
N GLY A 101 -19.62 1.12 3.68
CA GLY A 101 -19.90 -0.28 4.05
C GLY A 101 -18.76 -1.24 3.67
N ASP A 102 -19.06 -2.24 2.84
CA ASP A 102 -18.07 -3.13 2.22
C ASP A 102 -17.92 -2.87 0.71
N GLU A 103 -18.59 -1.84 0.18
CA GLU A 103 -18.63 -1.54 -1.24
C GLU A 103 -17.40 -0.75 -1.69
N HIS A 104 -16.90 -1.14 -2.86
CA HIS A 104 -15.81 -0.49 -3.55
C HIS A 104 -16.18 -0.27 -5.01
N ILE A 105 -15.49 0.69 -5.63
CA ILE A 105 -15.50 0.92 -7.07
C ILE A 105 -14.06 0.95 -7.57
N HIS A 106 -13.85 0.58 -8.83
CA HIS A 106 -12.58 0.81 -9.50
C HIS A 106 -12.76 1.95 -10.50
N ILE A 107 -11.89 2.95 -10.45
CA ILE A 107 -11.88 4.06 -11.40
C ILE A 107 -10.61 4.02 -12.23
N ARG A 108 -10.72 4.45 -13.49
CA ARG A 108 -9.60 4.63 -14.39
C ARG A 108 -9.47 6.10 -14.72
N VAL A 109 -8.34 6.70 -14.34
CA VAL A 109 -8.03 8.11 -14.59
C VAL A 109 -6.81 8.19 -15.48
N TYR A 110 -6.87 9.01 -16.52
CA TYR A 110 -5.76 9.27 -17.43
C TYR A 110 -5.11 10.59 -17.08
N GLU A 111 -3.80 10.57 -16.79
CA GLU A 111 -2.95 11.74 -16.59
C GLU A 111 -2.18 12.00 -17.89
N LYS A 112 -2.44 13.14 -18.54
CA LYS A 112 -1.71 13.55 -19.75
C LYS A 112 -0.26 13.91 -19.41
N LEU A 113 0.63 13.78 -20.39
CA LEU A 113 2.01 14.25 -20.22
C LEU A 113 2.05 15.78 -20.02
N PRO A 114 3.08 16.32 -19.32
CA PRO A 114 3.22 17.75 -19.09
C PRO A 114 3.25 18.60 -20.37
N CYS A 115 3.80 18.07 -21.48
CA CYS A 115 3.79 18.75 -22.77
C CYS A 115 2.38 18.92 -23.38
N TYR A 116 1.40 18.16 -22.90
CA TYR A 116 -0.02 18.27 -23.25
C TYR A 116 -0.86 18.89 -22.12
N GLY A 117 -0.22 19.62 -21.19
CA GLY A 117 -0.89 20.36 -20.13
C GLY A 117 -1.11 19.61 -18.82
N GLY A 118 -0.75 18.33 -18.73
CA GLY A 118 -0.78 17.58 -17.46
C GLY A 118 -2.18 17.38 -16.86
N SER A 119 -3.25 17.54 -17.65
CA SER A 119 -4.62 17.39 -17.14
C SER A 119 -4.94 15.94 -16.81
N ILE A 120 -5.78 15.73 -15.79
CA ILE A 120 -6.34 14.43 -15.44
C ILE A 120 -7.79 14.30 -15.94
N GLU A 121 -8.14 13.11 -16.43
CA GLU A 121 -9.47 12.83 -16.98
C GLU A 121 -9.97 11.45 -16.53
N LEU A 122 -11.20 11.39 -16.01
CA LEU A 122 -11.85 10.12 -15.71
C LEU A 122 -12.21 9.40 -17.01
N THR A 123 -11.56 8.28 -17.28
CA THR A 123 -11.80 7.48 -18.48
C THR A 123 -12.91 6.46 -18.24
N ASP A 124 -12.84 5.70 -17.14
CA ASP A 124 -13.82 4.66 -16.87
C ASP A 124 -14.08 4.35 -15.38
N ILE A 125 -15.20 3.65 -15.11
CA ILE A 125 -15.61 3.22 -13.75
C ILE A 125 -16.19 1.80 -13.80
N ARG A 126 -15.82 0.98 -12.83
CA ARG A 126 -16.47 -0.30 -12.51
C ARG A 126 -17.08 -0.25 -11.11
N LYS A 127 -18.39 -0.45 -11.04
CA LYS A 127 -19.19 -0.47 -9.80
C LYS A 127 -19.30 -1.88 -9.21
N HIS A 128 -19.85 -1.99 -8.01
CA HIS A 128 -20.13 -3.24 -7.31
C HIS A 128 -18.88 -4.13 -7.13
N LYS A 129 -17.78 -3.51 -6.71
CA LYS A 129 -16.55 -4.21 -6.37
C LYS A 129 -16.45 -4.42 -4.86
N SER A 130 -15.67 -5.41 -4.48
CA SER A 130 -15.35 -5.72 -3.09
C SER A 130 -13.94 -5.27 -2.72
N HIS A 131 -13.64 -5.27 -1.42
CA HIS A 131 -12.28 -5.03 -0.93
C HIS A 131 -11.26 -6.02 -1.52
N HIS A 132 -11.68 -7.26 -1.79
CA HIS A 132 -10.80 -8.34 -2.25
C HIS A 132 -10.64 -8.43 -3.77
N ASP A 133 -11.47 -7.72 -4.54
CA ASP A 133 -11.41 -7.79 -6.01
C ASP A 133 -10.09 -7.23 -6.54
N PRO A 134 -9.38 -7.93 -7.43
CA PRO A 134 -8.11 -7.44 -7.96
C PRO A 134 -8.32 -6.21 -8.87
N ILE A 135 -7.31 -5.34 -8.91
CA ILE A 135 -7.27 -4.24 -9.87
C ILE A 135 -6.73 -4.79 -11.19
N GLU A 136 -7.63 -4.89 -12.17
CA GLU A 136 -7.36 -5.36 -13.54
C GLU A 136 -7.57 -4.24 -14.55
N TYR A 137 -7.19 -4.49 -15.80
CA TYR A 137 -7.42 -3.56 -16.90
C TYR A 137 -8.91 -3.57 -17.30
N PHE A 138 -9.48 -2.40 -17.58
CA PHE A 138 -10.87 -2.25 -18.02
C PHE A 138 -11.13 -0.96 -18.80
#